data_AF-A0A7R7E221-F1
#
_entry.id   AF-A0A7R7E221-F1
#
_cell.length_a   1.000
_cell.length_b   1.000
_cell.length_c   1.000
_cell.angle_alpha   90.00
_cell.angle_beta   90.00
_cell.angle_gamma   90.00
#
_symmetry.space_group_name_H-M   'P 1'
#
loop_
_entity.id
_entity.type
_entity.pdbx_description
1 polymer ?
#
loop_
_entity_poly.entity_id
_entity_poly.type
_entity_poly.pdbx_seq_one_letter_code
_entity_poly.pdbx_strand_id
1 'polypeptide(L)'
;MFGRSSDLRQLDEALRAADLHPALVPEGVKLTIVNLMNDRWPDEPPADAYRSVAQLCGYCVAGPQVFEQANGREPTLAVERRIEAAVEAGDSFDARIVLMTLHAKLINPEVVERYELRAD
;
A
#
# COMPACT_ATOMS: atom_id res chain seq x y z
N MET A 1 -21.38 -5.10 -7.59
CA MET A 1 -20.16 -5.41 -8.35
C MET A 1 -19.76 -4.16 -9.14
N PHE A 2 -18.90 -3.33 -8.55
CA PHE A 2 -18.38 -2.13 -9.22
C PHE A 2 -17.36 -2.56 -10.27
N GLY A 3 -17.33 -1.88 -11.42
CA GLY A 3 -16.40 -2.24 -12.49
C GLY A 3 -14.98 -1.81 -12.18
N ARG A 4 -13.99 -2.47 -12.80
CA ARG A 4 -12.54 -2.20 -12.69
C ARG A 4 -12.14 -0.72 -12.81
N SER A 5 -12.86 0.06 -13.62
CA SER A 5 -12.64 1.51 -13.74
C SER A 5 -13.02 2.28 -12.47
N SER A 6 -14.05 1.84 -11.74
CA SER A 6 -14.46 2.43 -10.46
C SER A 6 -13.42 2.16 -9.38
N ASP A 7 -12.92 0.94 -9.27
CA ASP A 7 -11.92 0.57 -8.26
C ASP A 7 -10.60 1.31 -8.45
N LEU A 8 -10.17 1.49 -9.70
CA LEU A 8 -9.00 2.31 -10.01
C LEU A 8 -9.18 3.78 -9.62
N ARG A 9 -10.38 4.36 -9.79
CA ARG A 9 -10.66 5.73 -9.34
C ARG A 9 -10.63 5.83 -7.81
N GLN A 10 -11.26 4.87 -7.11
CA GLN A 10 -11.24 4.84 -5.64
C GLN A 10 -9.80 4.70 -5.11
N LEU A 11 -8.99 3.85 -5.74
CA LEU A 11 -7.59 3.72 -5.39
C LEU A 11 -6.82 5.02 -5.67
N ASP A 12 -6.98 5.64 -6.85
CA ASP A 12 -6.33 6.90 -7.19
C ASP A 12 -6.72 8.05 -6.22
N GLU A 13 -7.98 8.09 -5.78
CA GLU A 13 -8.45 9.04 -4.76
C GLU A 13 -7.81 8.77 -3.40
N ALA A 14 -7.76 7.50 -2.97
CA ALA A 14 -7.15 7.11 -1.71
C ALA A 14 -5.63 7.36 -1.69
N LEU A 15 -4.93 7.10 -2.80
CA LEU A 15 -3.50 7.41 -2.95
C LEU A 15 -3.23 8.90 -2.77
N ARG A 16 -4.02 9.76 -3.43
CA ARG A 16 -3.92 11.23 -3.23
C ARG A 16 -4.18 11.62 -1.78
N ALA A 17 -5.17 11.01 -1.14
CA ALA A 17 -5.49 11.29 0.26
C ALA A 17 -4.39 10.84 1.24
N ALA A 18 -3.53 9.90 0.83
CA ALA A 18 -2.35 9.46 1.57
C ALA A 18 -1.06 10.23 1.21
N ASP A 19 -1.19 11.34 0.45
CA ASP A 19 -0.10 12.17 -0.07
C ASP A 19 0.82 11.46 -1.08
N LEU A 20 0.30 10.43 -1.77
CA LEU A 20 0.99 9.75 -2.87
C LEU A 20 0.31 10.08 -4.21
N HIS A 21 0.98 10.85 -5.05
CA HIS A 21 0.43 11.20 -6.37
C HIS A 21 0.27 9.93 -7.25
N PRO A 22 -0.94 9.61 -7.78
CA PRO A 22 -1.18 8.34 -8.47
C PRO A 22 -0.31 8.09 -9.71
N ALA A 23 0.20 9.14 -10.35
CA ALA A 23 1.13 8.99 -11.48
C ALA A 23 2.51 8.43 -11.10
N LEU A 24 2.86 8.43 -9.80
CA LEU A 24 4.06 7.79 -9.29
C LEU A 24 3.88 6.27 -9.14
N VAL A 25 2.64 5.79 -9.23
CA VAL A 25 2.31 4.36 -9.14
C VAL A 25 1.97 3.84 -10.54
N PRO A 26 2.79 2.95 -11.13
CA PRO A 26 2.53 2.37 -12.45
C PRO A 26 1.15 1.71 -12.52
N GLU A 27 0.48 1.83 -13.67
CA GLU A 27 -0.84 1.26 -13.92
C GLU A 27 -0.92 -0.23 -13.54
N GLY A 28 0.11 -1.01 -13.89
CA GLY A 28 0.20 -2.44 -13.54
C GLY A 28 0.21 -2.71 -12.04
N VAL A 29 0.85 -1.84 -11.25
CA VAL A 29 0.87 -1.94 -9.79
C VAL A 29 -0.51 -1.63 -9.21
N LYS A 30 -1.19 -0.59 -9.71
CA LYS A 30 -2.57 -0.26 -9.30
C LYS A 30 -3.54 -1.40 -9.60
N LEU A 31 -3.39 -2.03 -10.75
CA LEU A 31 -4.18 -3.19 -11.14
C LEU A 31 -3.92 -4.40 -10.23
N THR A 32 -2.67 -4.66 -9.87
CA THR A 32 -2.33 -5.71 -8.90
C THR A 32 -2.96 -5.43 -7.54
N ILE A 33 -2.93 -4.18 -7.05
CA ILE A 33 -3.59 -3.79 -5.80
C ILE A 33 -5.10 -4.07 -5.86
N VAL A 34 -5.78 -3.61 -6.92
CA VAL A 34 -7.23 -3.83 -7.08
C VAL A 34 -7.55 -5.33 -7.14
N ASN A 35 -6.75 -6.13 -7.83
CA ASN A 35 -6.95 -7.59 -7.87
C ASN A 35 -6.79 -8.22 -6.48
N LEU A 36 -5.74 -7.85 -5.72
CA LEU A 36 -5.56 -8.31 -4.35
C LEU A 36 -6.74 -7.92 -3.45
N MET A 37 -7.28 -6.70 -3.62
CA MET A 37 -8.45 -6.25 -2.88
C MET A 37 -9.70 -7.06 -3.22
N ASN A 38 -9.93 -7.37 -4.50
CA ASN A 38 -11.05 -8.20 -4.93
C ASN A 38 -10.93 -9.65 -4.45
N ASP A 39 -9.70 -10.19 -4.37
CA ASP A 39 -9.47 -11.52 -3.79
C ASP A 39 -9.80 -11.56 -2.29
N ARG A 40 -9.51 -10.47 -1.57
CA ARG A 40 -9.78 -10.36 -0.13
C ARG A 40 -11.24 -10.02 0.19
N TRP A 41 -11.87 -9.20 -0.64
CA TRP A 41 -13.26 -8.76 -0.52
C TRP A 41 -13.98 -8.97 -1.87
N PRO A 42 -14.51 -10.17 -2.12
CA PRO A 42 -15.16 -10.50 -3.40
C PRO A 42 -16.41 -9.68 -3.70
N ASP A 43 -17.07 -9.17 -2.66
CA ASP A 43 -18.29 -8.36 -2.76
C ASP A 43 -17.97 -6.86 -2.70
N GLU A 44 -18.10 -6.25 -1.53
CA GLU A 44 -17.82 -4.84 -1.29
C GLU A 44 -16.77 -4.71 -0.18
N PRO A 45 -15.65 -4.01 -0.43
CA PRO A 45 -14.65 -3.81 0.60
C PRO A 45 -15.19 -2.86 1.68
N PRO A 46 -14.71 -2.96 2.93
CA PRO A 46 -15.00 -1.98 3.97
C PRO A 46 -14.70 -0.54 3.52
N ALA A 47 -15.45 0.42 4.05
CA ALA A 47 -15.36 1.83 3.63
C ALA A 47 -13.95 2.44 3.76
N ASP A 48 -13.13 1.93 4.67
CA ASP A 48 -11.77 2.36 4.93
C ASP A 48 -10.69 1.53 4.19
N ALA A 49 -11.08 0.48 3.47
CA ALA A 49 -10.13 -0.46 2.84
C ALA A 49 -9.18 0.24 1.86
N TYR A 50 -9.71 1.06 0.94
CA TYR A 50 -8.89 1.79 -0.03
C TYR A 50 -7.93 2.77 0.66
N ARG A 51 -8.38 3.48 1.69
CA ARG A 51 -7.54 4.37 2.51
C ARG A 51 -6.41 3.57 3.18
N SER A 52 -6.76 2.46 3.81
CA SER A 52 -5.82 1.60 4.54
C SER A 52 -4.75 1.00 3.60
N VAL A 53 -5.15 0.58 2.40
CA VAL A 53 -4.23 0.10 1.36
C VAL A 53 -3.35 1.22 0.82
N ALA A 54 -3.93 2.39 0.54
CA ALA A 54 -3.19 3.56 0.07
C ALA A 54 -2.17 4.06 1.08
N GLN A 55 -2.46 4.00 2.39
CA GLN A 55 -1.51 4.37 3.44
C GLN A 55 -0.32 3.40 3.52
N LEU A 56 -0.56 2.09 3.41
CA LEU A 56 0.52 1.10 3.37
C LEU A 56 1.42 1.32 2.14
N CYS A 57 0.82 1.48 0.96
CA CYS A 57 1.55 1.78 -0.28
C CYS A 57 2.29 3.13 -0.18
N GLY A 58 1.63 4.16 0.33
CA GLY A 58 2.18 5.49 0.55
C GLY A 58 3.42 5.49 1.44
N TYR A 59 3.37 4.79 2.57
CA TYR A 59 4.53 4.65 3.45
C TYR A 59 5.67 3.91 2.76
N CYS A 60 5.38 2.82 2.04
CA CYS A 60 6.39 2.06 1.32
C CYS A 60 7.10 2.92 0.27
N VAL A 61 6.37 3.78 -0.46
CA VAL A 61 6.93 4.60 -1.54
C VAL A 61 7.59 5.89 -1.03
N ALA A 62 6.95 6.60 -0.11
CA ALA A 62 7.44 7.89 0.39
C ALA A 62 8.58 7.72 1.40
N GLY A 63 8.54 6.66 2.20
CA GLY A 63 9.42 6.45 3.36
C GLY A 63 8.87 7.06 4.65
N PRO A 64 9.44 6.68 5.81
CA PRO A 64 8.86 6.96 7.13
C PRO A 64 8.69 8.45 7.42
N GLN A 65 9.74 9.25 7.17
CA GLN A 65 9.74 10.67 7.50
C GLN A 65 8.74 11.47 6.66
N VAL A 66 8.72 11.25 5.34
CA VAL A 66 7.82 11.96 4.41
C VAL A 66 6.37 11.57 4.69
N PHE A 67 6.12 10.27 4.90
CA PHE A 67 4.79 9.78 5.22
C PHE A 67 4.26 10.37 6.53
N GLU A 68 5.08 10.42 7.59
CA GLU A 68 4.67 10.97 8.89
C GLU A 68 4.37 12.47 8.81
N GLN A 69 5.14 13.23 8.04
CA GLN A 69 4.89 14.67 7.84
C GLN A 69 3.52 14.93 7.19
N ALA A 70 3.13 14.10 6.23
CA ALA A 70 1.88 14.27 5.51
C ALA A 70 0.66 13.67 6.22
N ASN A 71 0.83 12.52 6.89
CA ASN A 71 -0.28 11.75 7.45
C ASN A 71 -0.37 11.81 8.98
N GLY A 72 0.70 12.25 9.66
CA GLY A 72 0.80 12.31 11.11
C GLY A 72 1.30 11.01 11.77
N ARG A 73 1.58 11.10 13.07
CA ARG A 73 2.24 10.02 13.84
C ARG A 73 1.39 8.77 14.00
N GLU A 74 0.08 8.92 14.23
CA GLU A 74 -0.79 7.77 14.50
C GLU A 74 -0.97 6.85 13.27
N PRO A 75 -1.27 7.36 12.05
CA PRO A 75 -1.28 6.53 10.85
C PRO A 75 0.08 5.89 10.56
N THR A 76 1.16 6.62 10.83
CA THR A 76 2.54 6.10 10.67
C THR A 76 2.74 4.88 11.56
N LEU A 77 2.47 4.99 12.86
CA LEU A 77 2.56 3.87 13.81
C LEU A 77 1.68 2.68 13.42
N ALA A 78 0.50 2.94 12.85
CA ALA A 78 -0.39 1.87 12.40
C ALA A 78 0.18 1.12 11.19
N VAL A 79 0.77 1.83 10.23
CA VAL A 79 1.43 1.21 9.07
C VAL A 79 2.70 0.47 9.47
N GLU A 80 3.52 1.03 10.37
CA GLU A 80 4.73 0.37 10.87
C GLU A 80 4.40 -1.00 11.49
N ARG A 81 3.41 -1.06 12.39
CA ARG A 81 2.93 -2.33 12.98
C ARG A 81 2.43 -3.34 11.94
N ARG A 82 1.79 -2.85 10.88
CA ARG A 82 1.30 -3.71 9.80
C ARG A 82 2.44 -4.31 8.99
N ILE A 83 3.48 -3.53 8.71
CA ILE A 83 4.67 -4.04 8.01
C ILE A 83 5.39 -5.07 8.88
N GLU A 84 5.57 -4.81 10.17
CA GLU A 84 6.15 -5.78 11.11
C GLU A 84 5.40 -7.12 11.09
N ALA A 85 4.07 -7.08 11.22
CA ALA A 85 3.22 -8.27 11.15
C ALA A 85 3.25 -8.95 9.76
N ALA A 86 3.37 -8.17 8.69
CA ALA A 86 3.46 -8.69 7.33
C ALA A 86 4.77 -9.44 7.09
N VAL A 87 5.89 -8.90 7.59
CA VAL A 87 7.21 -9.54 7.53
C VAL A 87 7.21 -10.85 8.32
N GLU A 88 6.60 -10.88 9.51
CA GLU A 88 6.48 -12.10 10.31
C GLU A 88 5.62 -13.17 9.62
N ALA A 89 4.50 -12.77 9.00
CA ALA A 89 3.59 -13.70 8.33
C ALA A 89 4.11 -14.22 6.97
N GLY A 90 4.89 -13.42 6.24
CA GLY A 90 5.52 -13.78 4.96
C GLY A 90 4.60 -13.73 3.72
N ASP A 91 3.32 -14.09 3.82
CA ASP A 91 2.41 -14.20 2.65
C ASP A 91 1.05 -13.48 2.81
N SER A 92 0.91 -12.71 3.88
CA SER A 92 -0.29 -11.94 4.19
C SER A 92 -0.65 -10.93 3.09
N PHE A 93 -1.89 -10.44 3.12
CA PHE A 93 -2.34 -9.38 2.19
C PHE A 93 -1.42 -8.16 2.20
N ASP A 94 -0.98 -7.71 3.38
CA ASP A 94 -0.05 -6.60 3.53
C ASP A 94 1.35 -6.97 3.02
N ALA A 95 1.81 -8.21 3.24
CA ALA A 95 3.09 -8.70 2.72
C ALA A 95 3.11 -8.68 1.18
N ARG A 96 2.01 -9.05 0.53
CA ARG A 96 1.88 -8.98 -0.93
C ARG A 96 1.95 -7.55 -1.45
N ILE A 97 1.40 -6.57 -0.72
CA ILE A 97 1.51 -5.15 -1.09
C ILE A 97 2.97 -4.69 -0.95
N VAL A 98 3.62 -4.99 0.18
CA VAL A 98 5.03 -4.63 0.43
C VAL A 98 5.95 -5.25 -0.64
N LEU A 99 5.85 -6.57 -0.87
CA LEU A 99 6.64 -7.27 -1.90
C LEU A 99 6.40 -6.71 -3.30
N MET A 100 5.16 -6.38 -3.64
CA MET A 100 4.86 -5.74 -4.93
C MET A 100 5.57 -4.39 -5.07
N THR A 101 5.57 -3.54 -4.04
CA THR A 101 6.31 -2.26 -4.09
C THR A 101 7.82 -2.46 -4.21
N LEU A 102 8.37 -3.51 -3.58
CA LEU A 102 9.76 -3.91 -3.71
C LEU A 102 10.10 -4.37 -5.14
N HIS A 103 9.35 -5.32 -5.70
CA HIS A 103 9.57 -5.83 -7.06
C HIS A 103 9.38 -4.75 -8.13
N ALA A 104 8.43 -3.83 -7.94
CA ALA A 104 8.21 -2.70 -8.82
C ALA A 104 9.28 -1.59 -8.69
N LYS A 105 10.25 -1.75 -7.77
CA LYS A 105 11.29 -0.76 -7.46
C LYS A 105 10.72 0.60 -7.04
N LEU A 106 9.55 0.60 -6.41
CA LEU A 106 8.89 1.79 -5.89
C LEU A 106 9.22 2.02 -4.41
N ILE A 107 9.60 0.96 -3.70
CA ILE A 107 9.83 1.03 -2.26
C ILE A 107 11.03 1.94 -1.95
N ASN A 108 10.87 2.76 -0.93
CA ASN A 108 11.91 3.63 -0.42
C ASN A 108 13.03 2.78 0.24
N PRO A 109 14.33 3.05 -0.05
CA PRO A 109 15.44 2.31 0.53
C PRO A 109 15.44 2.25 2.06
N GLU A 110 15.02 3.31 2.74
CA GLU A 110 14.96 3.34 4.21
C GLU A 110 13.96 2.29 4.75
N VAL A 111 12.87 2.04 4.04
CA VAL A 111 11.89 1.00 4.40
C VAL A 111 12.50 -0.39 4.20
N VAL A 112 13.27 -0.59 3.13
CA VAL A 112 13.98 -1.86 2.89
C VAL A 112 14.98 -2.15 4.00
N GLU A 113 15.80 -1.16 4.36
CA GLU A 113 16.80 -1.29 5.43
C GLU A 113 16.15 -1.53 6.79
N ARG A 114 15.10 -0.77 7.11
CA ARG A 114 14.43 -0.83 8.40
C ARG A 114 13.76 -2.17 8.70
N TYR A 115 13.19 -2.81 7.68
CA TYR A 115 12.46 -4.07 7.83
C TYR A 115 13.19 -5.27 7.20
N GLU A 116 14.46 -5.09 6.81
CA GLU A 116 15.31 -6.11 6.19
C GLU A 116 14.65 -6.83 4.99
N LEU A 117 13.88 -6.10 4.19
CA LEU A 117 13.05 -6.65 3.12
C LEU A 117 13.89 -7.26 2.00
N ARG A 118 13.47 -8.41 1.49
CA ARG A 118 14.13 -9.11 0.38
C ARG A 118 13.12 -9.61 -0.64
N ALA A 119 13.53 -9.55 -1.90
CA ALA A 119 12.85 -10.18 -3.02
C ALA A 119 13.73 -11.35 -3.44
N ASP A 120 13.35 -12.56 -3.05
CA ASP A 120 14.03 -13.79 -3.47
C ASP A 120 13.76 -14.10 -4.94
#